data_AF-A0A2V8PLJ4-F1
#
_entry.id   AF-A0A2V8PLJ4-F1
#
_cell.length_a   1.000
_cell.length_b   1.000
_cell.length_c   1.000
_cell.angle_alpha   90.00
_cell.angle_beta   90.00
_cell.angle_gamma   90.00
#
_symmetry.space_group_name_H-M   'P 1'
#
loop_
_entity.id
_entity.type
_entity.pdbx_description
1 polymer ?
#
loop_
_entity_poly.entity_id
_entity_poly.type
_entity_poly.pdbx_seq_one_letter_code
_entity_poly.pdbx_strand_id
1 'polypeptide(L)'
;MKGSLKVGGILLVVDLFERERNVFKPEGVFDLVLNAVAIPTSVSLRFLHNGRLLPPREVRAAWAAHEQNDTYPTMNEVRMLCAEILPGARIKKHLLWRYSIVWRKKTV
;
A
#
# COMPACT_ATOMS: atom_id res chain seq x y z
N MET A 1 3.52 -19.07 -5.87
CA MET A 1 2.50 -18.67 -4.88
C MET A 1 1.06 -18.93 -5.34
N LYS A 2 0.53 -18.28 -6.39
CA LYS A 2 -0.86 -18.50 -6.86
C LYS A 2 -1.19 -19.98 -7.13
N GLY A 3 -0.30 -20.69 -7.82
CA GLY A 3 -0.47 -22.12 -8.16
C GLY A 3 -0.51 -23.03 -6.93
N SER A 4 0.12 -22.63 -5.83
CA SER A 4 0.24 -23.40 -4.59
C SER A 4 -1.03 -23.39 -3.74
N LEU A 5 -1.99 -22.49 -4.01
CA LEU A 5 -3.26 -22.46 -3.31
C LEU A 5 -4.16 -23.63 -3.74
N LYS A 6 -4.84 -24.25 -2.77
CA LYS A 6 -5.96 -25.15 -3.04
C LYS A 6 -7.11 -24.37 -3.70
N VAL A 7 -7.95 -25.05 -4.47
CA VAL A 7 -9.20 -24.45 -4.98
C VAL A 7 -10.02 -23.90 -3.82
N GLY A 8 -10.56 -22.68 -3.97
CA GLY A 8 -11.24 -21.94 -2.91
C GLY A 8 -10.31 -21.16 -1.97
N GLY A 9 -8.99 -21.39 -2.02
CA GLY A 9 -8.00 -20.68 -1.22
C GLY A 9 -7.94 -19.18 -1.54
N ILE A 10 -7.57 -18.38 -0.55
CA ILE A 10 -7.49 -16.92 -0.64
C ILE A 10 -6.02 -16.49 -0.62
N LEU A 11 -5.64 -15.68 -1.60
CA LEU A 11 -4.43 -14.86 -1.56
C LEU A 11 -4.80 -13.48 -1.03
N LEU A 12 -4.22 -13.10 0.12
CA LEU A 12 -4.29 -11.75 0.68
C LEU A 12 -2.90 -11.11 0.58
N VAL A 13 -2.82 -9.96 -0.07
CA VAL A 13 -1.61 -9.12 -0.11
C VAL A 13 -1.95 -7.81 0.58
N VAL A 14 -1.05 -7.32 1.44
CA VAL A 14 -1.10 -5.97 2.01
C VAL A 14 0.27 -5.36 1.83
N ASP A 15 0.32 -4.23 1.13
CA ASP A 15 1.59 -3.62 0.76
C ASP A 15 1.47 -2.10 0.58
N LEU A 16 2.60 -1.45 0.31
CA LEU A 16 2.74 -0.02 0.05
C LEU A 16 2.63 0.29 -1.44
N PHE A 17 2.16 1.50 -1.75
CA PHE A 17 2.07 2.01 -3.12
C PHE A 17 2.77 3.35 -3.25
N GLU A 18 3.27 3.66 -4.45
CA GLU A 18 3.74 5.00 -4.79
C GLU A 18 2.54 5.89 -5.18
N ARG A 19 2.49 7.09 -4.62
CA ARG A 19 1.44 8.06 -4.93
C ARG A 19 1.48 8.46 -6.41
N GLU A 20 0.31 8.63 -7.03
CA GLU A 20 0.21 9.31 -8.32
C GLU A 20 0.59 10.79 -8.15
N ARG A 21 1.71 11.18 -8.78
CA ARG A 21 2.29 12.53 -8.64
C ARG A 21 1.57 13.56 -9.49
N ASN A 22 0.95 13.12 -10.60
CA ASN A 22 0.23 14.00 -11.50
C ASN A 22 -1.13 14.41 -10.91
N VAL A 23 -1.22 15.64 -10.41
CA VAL A 23 -2.43 16.22 -9.82
C VAL A 23 -3.53 16.56 -10.83
N PHE A 24 -3.26 16.45 -12.14
CA PHE A 24 -4.28 16.56 -13.18
C PHE A 24 -5.06 15.25 -13.36
N LYS A 25 -4.60 14.14 -12.76
CA LYS A 25 -5.34 12.88 -12.73
C LYS A 25 -6.20 12.80 -11.46
N PRO A 26 -7.42 12.20 -11.53
CA PRO A 26 -8.27 11.99 -10.36
C PRO A 26 -7.55 11.25 -9.21
N GLU A 27 -6.73 10.26 -9.53
CA GLU A 27 -5.95 9.51 -8.55
C GLU A 27 -4.92 10.38 -7.84
N GLY A 28 -4.28 11.33 -8.54
CA GLY A 28 -3.30 12.22 -7.93
C GLY A 28 -3.94 13.17 -6.92
N VAL A 29 -5.13 13.70 -7.23
CA VAL A 29 -5.92 14.54 -6.30
C VAL A 29 -6.39 13.71 -5.09
N PHE A 30 -6.93 12.52 -5.33
CA PHE A 30 -7.36 11.63 -4.26
C PHE A 30 -6.22 11.26 -3.31
N ASP A 31 -5.04 10.98 -3.87
CA ASP A 31 -3.87 10.63 -3.09
C ASP A 31 -3.32 11.80 -2.29
N LEU A 32 -3.41 13.03 -2.82
CA LEU A 32 -3.06 14.23 -2.07
C LEU A 32 -3.93 14.38 -0.82
N VAL A 33 -5.24 14.20 -0.96
CA VAL A 33 -6.19 14.26 0.16
C VAL A 33 -5.91 13.14 1.16
N LEU A 34 -5.74 11.90 0.70
CA LEU A 34 -5.38 10.78 1.57
C LEU A 34 -4.07 11.03 2.31
N ASN A 35 -3.07 11.61 1.65
CA ASN A 35 -1.77 11.93 2.25
C ASN A 35 -1.91 13.00 3.34
N ALA A 36 -2.72 14.04 3.09
CA ALA A 36 -3.00 15.10 4.06
C ALA A 36 -3.66 14.55 5.33
N VAL A 37 -4.50 13.51 5.23
CA VAL A 37 -5.10 12.82 6.39
C VAL A 37 -4.15 11.78 6.99
N ALA A 38 -3.34 11.10 6.18
CA ALA A 38 -2.45 10.03 6.62
C ALA A 38 -1.32 10.55 7.52
N ILE A 39 -0.76 11.74 7.23
CA ILE A 39 0.31 12.34 8.04
C ILE A 39 -0.12 12.58 9.50
N PRO A 40 -1.20 13.35 9.80
CA PRO A 40 -1.62 13.56 11.18
C PRO A 40 -2.07 12.25 11.83
N THR A 41 -2.74 11.35 11.09
CA THR A 41 -3.11 10.02 11.61
C THR A 41 -1.88 9.23 12.05
N SER A 42 -0.82 9.20 11.23
CA SER A 42 0.45 8.52 11.53
C SER A 42 1.14 9.12 12.75
N VAL A 43 1.19 10.45 12.86
CA VAL A 43 1.75 11.15 14.01
C VAL A 43 0.97 10.83 15.29
N SER A 44 -0.36 10.88 15.24
CA SER A 44 -1.23 10.58 16.39
C SER A 44 -1.06 9.13 16.85
N LEU A 45 -1.04 8.16 15.93
CA LEU A 45 -0.83 6.76 16.26
C LEU A 45 0.53 6.53 16.91
N ARG A 46 1.60 7.18 16.42
CA ARG A 46 2.92 7.10 17.05
C ARG A 46 2.90 7.67 18.47
N PHE A 47 2.22 8.78 18.70
CA PHE A 47 2.09 9.35 20.04
C PHE A 47 1.34 8.42 20.98
N LEU A 48 0.17 7.90 20.55
CA LEU A 48 -0.65 7.02 21.37
C LEU A 48 0.05 5.71 21.74
N HIS A 49 0.79 5.11 20.80
CA HIS A 49 1.41 3.80 21.00
C HIS A 49 2.83 3.87 21.58
N ASN A 50 3.58 4.93 21.27
CA ASN A 50 5.00 5.02 21.61
C ASN A 50 5.35 6.23 22.49
N GLY A 51 4.37 7.07 22.85
CA GLY A 51 4.58 8.30 23.62
C GLY A 51 5.37 9.39 22.89
N ARG A 52 5.58 9.25 21.57
CA ARG A 52 6.46 10.13 20.78
C ARG A 52 5.84 10.46 19.43
N LEU A 53 5.88 11.74 19.05
CA LEU A 53 5.36 12.21 17.74
C LEU A 53 6.26 11.79 16.57
N LEU A 54 7.57 11.71 16.82
CA LEU A 54 8.60 11.42 15.83
C LEU A 54 9.47 10.23 16.27
N PRO A 55 9.83 9.31 15.37
CA PRO A 55 10.77 8.23 15.68
C PRO A 55 12.15 8.77 16.06
N PRO A 56 12.97 8.03 16.84
CA PRO A 56 14.37 8.39 17.12
C PRO A 56 15.21 8.63 15.87
N ARG A 57 16.29 9.41 15.98
CA ARG A 57 17.18 9.75 14.85
C ARG A 57 17.71 8.51 14.14
N GLU A 58 18.19 7.53 14.90
CA GLU A 58 18.74 6.27 14.38
C GLU A 58 17.72 5.48 13.57
N VAL A 59 16.48 5.39 14.08
CA VAL A 59 15.37 4.72 13.36
C VAL A 59 15.09 5.43 12.04
N ARG A 60 15.03 6.77 12.02
CA ARG A 60 14.82 7.51 10.78
C ARG A 60 15.97 7.35 9.79
N ALA A 61 17.20 7.29 10.27
CA ALA A 61 18.37 7.04 9.42
C ALA A 61 18.32 5.63 8.80
N ALA A 62 17.91 4.63 9.57
CA ALA A 62 17.71 3.26 9.08
C ALA A 62 16.61 3.20 8.00
N TRP A 63 15.46 3.86 8.22
CA TRP A 63 14.41 3.96 7.21
C TRP A 63 14.88 4.68 5.95
N ALA A 64 15.56 5.83 6.09
CA ALA A 64 16.08 6.57 4.94
C ALA A 64 17.11 5.77 4.13
N ALA A 65 17.94 4.95 4.78
CA ALA A 65 18.88 4.06 4.09
C ALA A 65 18.15 2.90 3.39
N HIS A 66 17.09 2.37 3.99
CA HIS A 66 16.27 1.30 3.40
C HIS A 66 15.52 1.81 2.15
N GLU A 67 14.85 2.95 2.26
CA GLU A 67 14.01 3.53 1.21
C GLU A 67 14.79 3.96 -0.05
N GLN A 68 16.11 4.14 0.03
CA GLN A 68 16.94 4.60 -1.09
C GLN A 68 16.81 3.75 -2.35
N ASN A 69 16.56 2.44 -2.20
CA ASN A 69 16.48 1.49 -3.30
C ASN A 69 15.09 0.88 -3.49
N ASP A 70 14.11 1.31 -2.68
CA ASP A 70 12.76 0.79 -2.76
C ASP A 70 11.99 1.50 -3.87
N THR A 71 11.31 0.71 -4.71
CA THR A 71 10.34 1.21 -5.66
C THR A 71 9.03 0.47 -5.49
N TYR A 72 7.94 1.23 -5.43
CA TYR A 72 6.60 0.71 -5.24
C TYR A 72 5.74 1.01 -6.47
N PRO A 73 4.80 0.12 -6.84
CA PRO A 73 3.88 0.39 -7.92
C PRO A 73 2.86 1.47 -7.51
N THR A 74 2.40 2.23 -8.48
CA THR A 74 1.18 3.03 -8.36
C THR A 74 -0.04 2.13 -8.28
N MET A 75 -1.15 2.66 -7.74
CA MET A 75 -2.41 1.89 -7.70
C MET A 75 -2.94 1.53 -9.09
N ASN A 76 -2.58 2.29 -10.14
CA ASN A 76 -2.95 1.92 -11.50
C ASN A 76 -2.17 0.68 -11.97
N GLU A 77 -0.86 0.67 -11.75
CA GLU A 77 -0.01 -0.48 -12.07
C GLU A 77 -0.43 -1.73 -11.31
N VAL A 78 -0.76 -1.61 -10.02
CA VAL A 78 -1.32 -2.72 -9.22
C VAL A 78 -2.59 -3.29 -9.87
N ARG A 79 -3.50 -2.42 -10.34
CA ARG A 79 -4.74 -2.85 -10.99
C ARG A 79 -4.49 -3.54 -12.33
N MET A 80 -3.60 -2.99 -13.16
CA MET A 80 -3.22 -3.60 -14.44
C MET A 80 -2.60 -4.98 -14.23
N LEU A 81 -1.64 -5.09 -13.32
CA LEU A 81 -1.00 -6.36 -12.99
C LEU A 81 -2.02 -7.36 -12.46
N CYS A 82 -2.87 -6.97 -11.52
CA CYS A 82 -3.92 -7.86 -11.01
C CYS A 82 -4.89 -8.31 -12.10
N ALA A 83 -5.26 -7.46 -13.05
CA ALA A 83 -6.14 -7.84 -14.15
C ALA A 83 -5.51 -8.95 -15.00
N GLU A 84 -4.19 -8.90 -15.20
CA GLU A 84 -3.42 -9.91 -15.94
C GLU A 84 -3.23 -11.21 -15.14
N ILE A 85 -2.65 -11.12 -13.93
CA ILE A 85 -2.18 -12.31 -13.19
C ILE A 85 -3.21 -12.86 -12.19
N LEU A 86 -4.12 -12.03 -11.69
CA LEU A 86 -5.10 -12.36 -10.64
C LEU A 86 -6.51 -11.88 -11.03
N PRO A 87 -7.06 -12.34 -12.18
CA PRO A 87 -8.33 -11.83 -12.68
C PRO A 87 -9.45 -11.99 -11.66
N GLY A 88 -10.23 -10.92 -11.48
CA GLY A 88 -11.30 -10.83 -10.49
C GLY A 88 -10.83 -10.55 -9.05
N ALA A 89 -9.56 -10.18 -8.84
CA ALA A 89 -9.09 -9.74 -7.53
C ALA A 89 -9.81 -8.46 -7.08
N ARG A 90 -10.13 -8.41 -5.79
CA ARG A 90 -10.66 -7.21 -5.14
C ARG A 90 -9.50 -6.39 -4.62
N ILE A 91 -9.36 -5.18 -5.13
CA ILE A 91 -8.28 -4.26 -4.79
C ILE A 91 -8.88 -3.10 -4.02
N LYS A 92 -8.32 -2.81 -2.85
CA LYS A 92 -8.76 -1.68 -2.03
C LYS A 92 -7.56 -0.85 -1.60
N LYS A 93 -7.62 0.45 -1.86
CA LYS A 93 -6.69 1.43 -1.32
C LYS A 93 -7.12 1.81 0.09
N HIS A 94 -6.17 1.93 1.00
CA HIS A 94 -6.39 2.29 2.40
C HIS A 94 -5.67 3.58 2.75
N LEU A 95 -6.00 4.12 3.93
CA LEU A 95 -5.22 5.17 4.55
C LEU A 95 -3.82 4.66 4.93
N LEU A 96 -2.87 5.56 5.18
CA LEU A 96 -1.50 5.25 5.58
C LEU A 96 -0.71 4.49 4.50
N TRP A 97 -0.80 4.96 3.25
CA TRP A 97 -0.02 4.51 2.08
C TRP A 97 -0.12 3.00 1.77
N ARG A 98 -1.19 2.34 2.23
CA ARG A 98 -1.38 0.89 2.06
C ARG A 98 -2.47 0.56 1.06
N TYR A 99 -2.36 -0.61 0.46
CA TYR A 99 -3.45 -1.25 -0.28
C TYR A 99 -3.59 -2.72 0.12
N SER A 100 -4.71 -3.33 -0.23
CA SER A 100 -4.89 -4.77 -0.13
C SER A 100 -5.42 -5.38 -1.42
N ILE A 101 -4.94 -6.57 -1.75
CA ILE A 101 -5.47 -7.43 -2.81
C ILE A 101 -6.07 -8.67 -2.15
N VAL A 102 -7.32 -8.98 -2.49
CA VAL A 102 -7.98 -10.23 -2.10
C VAL A 102 -8.35 -10.99 -3.37
N TRP A 103 -7.75 -12.16 -3.57
CA TRP A 103 -8.05 -13.02 -4.70
C TRP A 103 -8.39 -14.43 -4.23
N ARG A 104 -9.45 -15.02 -4.79
CA ARG A 104 -9.87 -16.40 -4.49
C ARG A 104 -9.60 -17.28 -5.69
N LYS A 105 -8.88 -18.40 -5.49
CA LYS A 105 -8.67 -19.40 -6.55
C LYS A 105 -9.99 -20.08 -6.89
N LYS A 106 -10.50 -19.87 -8.10
CA LYS A 106 -11.79 -20.41 -8.54
C LYS A 106 -11.71 -21.83 -9.10
N THR A 107 -10.60 -22.18 -9.75
CA THR A 107 -10.46 -23.47 -10.45
C THR A 107 -9.00 -23.94 -10.40
N VAL A 108 -8.77 -25.24 -10.65
CA VAL A 108 -7.43 -25.86 -10.72
C VAL A 108 -6.63 -25.24 -11.86
#